data_AF-G4YRY5-F1
#
_entry.id   AF-G4YRY5-F1
#
_cell.length_a   1.000
_cell.length_b   1.000
_cell.length_c   1.000
_cell.angle_alpha   90.00
_cell.angle_beta   90.00
_cell.angle_gamma   90.00
#
_symmetry.space_group_name_H-M   'P 1'
#
loop_
_entity.id
_entity.type
_entity.pdbx_description
1 polymer ?
#
loop_
_entity_poly.entity_id
_entity_poly.type
_entity_poly.pdbx_seq_one_letter_code
_entity_poly.pdbx_strand_id
1 'polypeptide(L)'
;LLVWIDDLLIYASTIDEFLEVIDLIYSLLEEYGLFLGMDKTCLYTTSAKWCGRVLTKDGVAYDADKVQALVEMPPHGWSIAQFLCAAGWMRSSLVDFTRTCKPLQDRFDKELAGTRRTKKVAGSIVEKC
;
A
#
# COMPACT_ATOMS: atom_id res chain seq x y z
N LEU A 1 -17.40 -7.93 2.97
CA LEU A 1 -17.09 -6.64 2.34
C LEU A 1 -15.97 -5.94 3.08
N LEU A 2 -14.94 -5.45 2.38
CA LEU A 2 -13.94 -4.53 2.91
C LEU A 2 -13.88 -3.29 2.01
N VAL A 3 -13.74 -2.12 2.62
CA VAL A 3 -13.72 -0.83 1.92
C VAL A 3 -12.45 -0.09 2.32
N TRP A 4 -11.72 0.42 1.34
CA TRP A 4 -10.56 1.27 1.58
C TRP A 4 -10.55 2.44 0.59
N ILE A 5 -10.95 3.62 1.07
CA ILE A 5 -11.06 4.85 0.25
C ILE A 5 -11.91 4.59 -1.00
N ASP A 6 -11.26 4.36 -2.15
CA ASP A 6 -11.85 4.11 -3.46
C ASP A 6 -11.87 2.62 -3.86
N ASP A 7 -11.17 1.76 -3.14
CA ASP A 7 -11.12 0.33 -3.38
C ASP A 7 -12.28 -0.39 -2.64
N LEU A 8 -12.94 -1.35 -3.32
CA LEU A 8 -13.95 -2.26 -2.77
C LEU A 8 -13.61 -3.74 -2.95
N LEU A 9 -13.57 -4.52 -1.85
CA LEU A 9 -13.27 -5.96 -1.87
C LEU A 9 -14.45 -6.75 -1.36
N ILE A 10 -15.00 -7.54 -2.26
CA ILE A 10 -16.13 -8.42 -2.02
C ILE A 10 -15.62 -9.86 -1.97
N TYR A 11 -16.08 -10.60 -0.96
CA TYR A 11 -15.78 -12.01 -0.80
C TYR A 11 -17.00 -12.72 -0.21
N ALA A 12 -17.17 -13.98 -0.56
CA ALA A 12 -18.23 -14.86 -0.06
C ALA A 12 -17.75 -16.31 -0.09
N SER A 13 -18.45 -17.21 0.60
CA SER A 13 -18.07 -18.63 0.65
C SER A 13 -18.60 -19.40 -0.55
N THR A 14 -19.71 -18.93 -1.12
CA THR A 14 -20.35 -19.52 -2.30
C THR A 14 -20.61 -18.46 -3.37
N ILE A 15 -20.89 -18.92 -4.59
CA ILE A 15 -21.24 -18.04 -5.71
C ILE A 15 -22.60 -17.37 -5.47
N ASP A 16 -23.57 -18.10 -4.90
CA ASP A 16 -24.91 -17.56 -4.63
C ASP A 16 -24.85 -16.43 -3.60
N GLU A 17 -24.10 -16.62 -2.50
CA GLU A 17 -23.83 -15.54 -1.53
C GLU A 17 -23.10 -14.35 -2.18
N PHE A 18 -22.17 -14.62 -3.11
CA PHE A 18 -21.45 -13.56 -3.80
C PHE A 18 -22.37 -12.70 -4.67
N LEU A 19 -23.32 -13.33 -5.36
CA LEU A 19 -24.32 -12.66 -6.18
C LEU A 19 -25.24 -11.77 -5.35
N GLU A 20 -25.74 -12.28 -4.22
CA GLU A 20 -26.58 -11.50 -3.29
C GLU A 20 -25.85 -10.25 -2.77
N VAL A 21 -24.56 -10.40 -2.42
CA VAL A 21 -23.75 -9.27 -1.94
C VAL A 21 -23.46 -8.26 -3.05
N ILE A 22 -23.23 -8.72 -4.28
CA ILE A 22 -23.05 -7.84 -5.43
C ILE A 22 -24.30 -7.01 -5.71
N ASP A 23 -25.49 -7.61 -5.71
CA ASP A 23 -26.75 -6.90 -5.95
C ASP A 23 -27.01 -5.82 -4.91
N LEU A 24 -26.72 -6.10 -3.63
CA LEU A 24 -26.80 -5.11 -2.55
C LEU A 24 -25.83 -3.94 -2.78
N ILE A 25 -24.59 -4.25 -3.15
CA ILE A 25 -23.56 -3.24 -3.38
C ILE A 25 -23.90 -2.37 -4.57
N TYR A 26 -24.36 -2.95 -5.68
CA TYR A 26 -24.79 -2.18 -6.84
C TYR A 26 -25.96 -1.25 -6.51
N SER A 27 -26.94 -1.72 -5.75
CA SER A 27 -28.06 -0.91 -5.28
C SER A 27 -27.59 0.29 -4.46
N LEU A 28 -26.62 0.07 -3.56
CA LEU A 28 -26.03 1.13 -2.76
C LEU A 28 -25.22 2.12 -3.61
N LEU A 29 -24.42 1.62 -4.55
CA LEU A 29 -23.65 2.49 -5.45
C LEU A 29 -24.57 3.39 -6.28
N GLU A 30 -25.68 2.85 -6.80
CA GLU A 30 -26.68 3.61 -7.54
C GLU A 30 -27.35 4.68 -6.67
N GLU A 31 -27.75 4.34 -5.43
CA GLU A 31 -28.35 5.28 -4.48
C GLU A 31 -27.47 6.51 -4.22
N TYR A 32 -26.15 6.29 -4.10
CA TYR A 32 -25.18 7.35 -3.82
C TYR A 32 -24.54 7.95 -5.07
N GLY A 33 -24.96 7.52 -6.28
CA GLY A 33 -24.42 8.03 -7.54
C GLY A 33 -22.94 7.69 -7.78
N LEU A 34 -22.48 6.56 -7.26
CA LEU A 34 -21.12 6.03 -7.41
C LEU A 34 -21.06 4.98 -8.53
N PHE A 35 -19.95 4.95 -9.26
CA PHE A 35 -19.75 4.02 -10.37
C PHE A 35 -18.44 3.26 -10.21
N LEU A 36 -18.47 1.95 -10.48
CA LEU A 36 -17.26 1.13 -10.54
C LEU A 36 -16.58 1.29 -11.90
N GLY A 37 -15.26 1.43 -11.90
CA GLY A 37 -14.46 1.39 -13.13
C GLY A 37 -14.45 -0.02 -13.72
N MET A 38 -15.10 -0.23 -14.86
CA MET A 38 -15.19 -1.56 -15.50
C MET A 38 -13.82 -2.15 -15.84
N ASP A 39 -12.85 -1.30 -16.19
CA ASP A 39 -11.46 -1.66 -16.51
C ASP A 39 -10.67 -2.15 -15.28
N LYS A 40 -11.10 -1.75 -14.09
CA LYS A 40 -10.44 -2.08 -12.81
C LYS A 40 -11.20 -3.13 -11.98
N THR A 41 -12.45 -3.41 -12.34
CA THR A 41 -13.30 -4.34 -11.60
C THR A 41 -13.00 -5.77 -12.04
N CYS A 42 -12.67 -6.64 -11.09
CA CYS A 42 -12.47 -8.06 -11.33
C CYS A 42 -13.51 -8.85 -10.52
N LEU A 43 -14.34 -9.63 -11.21
CA LEU A 43 -15.37 -10.47 -10.58
C LEU A 43 -15.02 -11.96 -10.73
N TYR A 44 -15.61 -12.81 -9.87
CA TYR A 44 -15.46 -14.27 -9.92
C TYR A 44 -14.02 -14.79 -9.90
N THR A 45 -13.13 -14.09 -9.21
CA THR A 45 -11.73 -14.50 -9.07
C THR A 45 -11.50 -15.20 -7.73
N THR A 46 -10.63 -16.21 -7.74
CA THR A 46 -10.12 -16.86 -6.52
C THR A 46 -8.88 -16.18 -5.95
N SER A 47 -8.37 -15.16 -6.66
CA SER A 47 -7.23 -14.34 -6.27
C SER A 47 -7.53 -12.86 -6.55
N ALA A 48 -7.37 -11.99 -5.55
CA ALA A 48 -7.65 -10.57 -5.67
C ALA A 48 -6.44 -9.72 -5.25
N LYS A 49 -6.08 -8.74 -6.07
CA LYS A 49 -5.12 -7.69 -5.69
C LYS A 49 -5.86 -6.60 -4.90
N TRP A 50 -5.37 -6.26 -3.70
CA TRP A 50 -5.99 -5.30 -2.79
C TRP A 50 -4.96 -4.57 -1.94
N CYS A 51 -4.92 -3.23 -1.99
CA CYS A 51 -3.99 -2.40 -1.23
C CYS A 51 -2.50 -2.88 -1.29
N GLY A 52 -2.07 -3.36 -2.46
CA GLY A 52 -0.73 -3.93 -2.67
C GLY A 52 -0.52 -5.35 -2.16
N ARG A 53 -1.56 -6.03 -1.69
CA ARG A 53 -1.52 -7.44 -1.29
C ARG A 53 -2.25 -8.28 -2.31
N VAL A 54 -1.94 -9.56 -2.34
CA VAL A 54 -2.66 -10.58 -3.12
C VAL A 54 -3.36 -11.49 -2.13
N LEU A 55 -4.69 -11.55 -2.19
CA LEU A 55 -5.51 -12.39 -1.35
C LEU A 55 -5.91 -13.62 -2.14
N THR A 56 -5.74 -14.79 -1.53
CA THR A 56 -6.11 -16.09 -2.09
C THR A 56 -6.79 -16.92 -1.01
N LYS A 57 -7.35 -18.08 -1.39
CA LYS A 57 -7.86 -19.06 -0.41
C LYS A 57 -6.82 -19.51 0.62
N ASP A 58 -5.54 -19.49 0.24
CA ASP A 58 -4.43 -20.00 1.06
C ASP A 58 -3.86 -18.92 1.99
N GLY A 59 -4.34 -17.67 1.87
CA GLY A 59 -3.97 -16.55 2.72
C GLY A 59 -3.64 -15.28 1.95
N VAL A 60 -2.87 -14.41 2.60
CA VAL A 60 -2.53 -13.06 2.12
C VAL A 60 -1.04 -12.97 1.85
N ALA A 61 -0.67 -12.65 0.61
CA ALA A 61 0.69 -12.41 0.17
C ALA A 61 0.91 -10.94 -0.21
N TYR A 62 2.17 -10.54 -0.36
CA TYR A 62 2.53 -9.24 -0.93
C TYR A 62 2.48 -9.30 -2.46
N ASP A 63 2.10 -8.18 -3.10
CA ASP A 63 2.18 -8.08 -4.56
C ASP A 63 3.64 -8.17 -5.01
N ALA A 64 3.95 -9.23 -5.78
CA ALA A 64 5.28 -9.51 -6.28
C ALA A 64 5.83 -8.35 -7.12
N ASP A 65 4.97 -7.63 -7.85
CA ASP A 65 5.39 -6.49 -8.67
C ASP A 65 5.87 -5.33 -7.79
N LYS A 66 5.20 -5.08 -6.66
CA LYS A 66 5.62 -4.06 -5.69
C LYS A 66 6.90 -4.45 -4.97
N VAL A 67 7.06 -5.73 -4.65
CA VAL A 67 8.30 -6.25 -4.05
C VAL A 67 9.46 -6.11 -5.04
N GLN A 68 9.25 -6.50 -6.30
CA GLN A 68 10.25 -6.40 -7.34
C GLN A 68 10.69 -4.95 -7.58
N ALA A 69 9.75 -3.99 -7.56
CA ALA A 69 10.08 -2.57 -7.66
C ALA A 69 10.96 -2.07 -6.49
N LEU A 70 10.83 -2.64 -5.28
CA LEU A 70 11.72 -2.35 -4.16
C LEU A 70 13.12 -2.95 -4.38
N VAL A 71 13.19 -4.16 -4.93
CA VAL A 71 14.46 -4.87 -5.23
C VAL A 71 15.26 -4.14 -6.30
N GLU A 72 14.58 -3.61 -7.32
CA GLU A 72 15.20 -2.88 -8.44
C GLU A 72 15.57 -1.43 -8.09
N MET A 73 15.23 -0.94 -6.90
CA MET A 73 15.48 0.43 -6.50
C MET A 73 16.99 0.70 -6.44
N PRO A 74 17.48 1.80 -7.04
CA PRO A 74 18.91 2.09 -7.10
C PRO A 74 19.49 2.28 -5.68
N PRO A 75 20.66 1.70 -5.34
CA PRO A 75 21.18 1.74 -3.97
C PRO A 75 22.03 2.98 -3.62
N HIS A 76 21.63 4.21 -3.99
CA HIS A 76 22.47 5.41 -3.81
C HIS A 76 21.71 6.72 -3.48
N GLY A 77 22.26 7.51 -2.55
CA GLY A 77 21.82 8.87 -2.26
C GLY A 77 20.40 8.94 -1.68
N TRP A 78 19.54 9.78 -2.26
CA TRP A 78 18.14 9.96 -1.84
C TRP A 78 17.28 8.70 -1.95
N SER A 79 17.71 7.70 -2.72
CA SER A 79 16.98 6.44 -2.84
C SER A 79 16.95 5.63 -1.54
N ILE A 80 17.90 5.83 -0.61
CA ILE A 80 17.89 5.15 0.69
C ILE A 80 16.67 5.59 1.51
N ALA A 81 16.36 6.89 1.49
CA ALA A 81 15.19 7.43 2.18
C ALA A 81 13.88 6.90 1.57
N GLN A 82 13.82 6.88 0.23
CA GLN A 82 12.67 6.35 -0.52
C GLN A 82 12.47 4.87 -0.25
N PHE A 83 13.55 4.08 -0.26
CA PHE A 83 13.54 2.67 0.06
C PHE A 83 13.04 2.42 1.48
N LEU A 84 13.60 3.11 2.49
CA LEU A 84 13.19 2.96 3.89
C LEU A 84 11.71 3.31 4.11
N CYS A 85 11.23 4.36 3.45
CA CYS A 85 9.82 4.74 3.47
C CYS A 85 8.93 3.67 2.84
N ALA A 86 9.27 3.24 1.62
CA ALA A 86 8.46 2.28 0.86
C ALA A 86 8.47 0.87 1.48
N ALA A 87 9.63 0.40 1.94
CA ALA A 87 9.77 -0.88 2.64
C ALA A 87 9.01 -0.90 3.99
N GLY A 88 8.73 0.27 4.57
CA GLY A 88 7.94 0.41 5.78
C GLY A 88 6.53 -0.20 5.67
N TRP A 89 5.96 -0.25 4.46
CA TRP A 89 4.68 -0.91 4.19
C TRP A 89 4.69 -2.42 4.50
N MET A 90 5.87 -3.06 4.45
CA MET A 90 6.05 -4.48 4.79
C MET A 90 6.46 -4.73 6.24
N ARG A 91 6.61 -3.68 7.06
CA ARG A 91 7.20 -3.76 8.41
C ARG A 91 6.56 -4.82 9.31
N SER A 92 5.25 -4.97 9.28
CA SER A 92 4.52 -5.90 10.17
C SER A 92 4.73 -7.37 9.83
N SER A 93 5.14 -7.69 8.60
CA SER A 93 5.38 -9.07 8.17
C SER A 93 6.86 -9.45 8.16
N LEU A 94 7.76 -8.49 8.39
CA LEU A 94 9.20 -8.71 8.43
C LEU A 94 9.67 -8.80 9.89
N VAL A 95 10.17 -9.97 10.27
CA VAL A 95 10.78 -10.18 11.59
C VAL A 95 11.95 -9.22 11.75
N ASP A 96 11.98 -8.52 12.89
CA ASP A 96 13.04 -7.58 13.24
C ASP A 96 13.32 -6.49 12.18
N PHE A 97 12.29 -6.03 11.46
CA PHE A 97 12.43 -5.00 10.41
C PHE A 97 13.33 -3.82 10.82
N THR A 98 13.12 -3.28 12.03
CA THR A 98 13.91 -2.15 12.55
C THR A 98 15.39 -2.48 12.67
N ARG A 99 15.74 -3.68 13.13
CA ARG A 99 17.13 -4.14 13.25
C ARG A 99 17.76 -4.36 11.89
N THR A 100 17.01 -4.95 10.95
CA THR A 100 17.44 -5.20 9.57
C THR A 100 17.68 -3.89 8.80
N CYS A 101 16.83 -2.89 8.98
CA CYS A 101 16.96 -1.58 8.32
C CYS A 101 17.93 -0.62 9.02
N LYS A 102 18.40 -0.93 10.24
CA LYS A 102 19.26 -0.05 11.05
C LYS A 102 20.51 0.44 10.31
N PRO A 103 21.28 -0.40 9.57
CA PRO A 103 22.47 0.07 8.86
C PRO A 103 22.14 1.08 7.75
N LEU A 104 20.99 0.93 7.10
CA LEU A 104 20.51 1.85 6.08
C LEU A 104 20.05 3.17 6.70
N GLN A 105 19.36 3.11 7.84
CA GLN A 105 18.96 4.30 8.60
C GLN A 105 20.19 5.08 9.08
N ASP A 106 21.21 4.41 9.62
CA ASP A 106 22.46 5.06 10.07
C ASP A 106 23.20 5.75 8.92
N ARG A 107 23.22 5.12 7.74
CA ARG A 107 23.79 5.74 6.54
C ARG A 107 23.00 6.97 6.11
N PHE A 108 21.68 6.89 6.13
CA PHE A 108 20.80 8.01 5.81
C PHE A 108 20.99 9.18 6.79
N ASP A 109 21.09 8.90 8.09
CA ASP A 109 21.28 9.92 9.12
C ASP A 109 22.66 10.62 8.98
N LYS A 110 23.71 9.88 8.62
CA LYS A 110 25.04 10.45 8.31
C LYS A 110 25.03 11.37 7.10
N GLU A 111 24.37 10.96 6.02
CA GLU A 111 24.19 11.78 4.80
C GLU A 111 23.42 13.07 5.14
N LEU A 112 22.39 12.99 5.98
CA LEU A 112 21.62 14.14 6.43
C LEU A 112 22.42 15.09 7.32
N ALA A 113 23.30 14.58 8.19
CA ALA A 113 24.10 15.39 9.12
C ALA A 113 24.99 16.43 8.41
N GLY A 114 25.37 16.20 7.14
CA GLY A 114 26.12 17.14 6.32
C GLY A 114 25.28 18.20 5.59
N THR A 115 23.95 18.09 5.60
CA THR A 115 23.06 19.00 4.86
C THR A 115 22.44 20.07 5.77
N ARG A 116 22.45 21.34 5.34
CA ARG A 116 21.91 22.54 6.06
C ARG A 116 20.40 22.48 6.41
N ARG A 117 19.73 21.34 6.26
CA ARG A 117 18.27 21.19 6.40
C ARG A 117 17.77 20.93 7.83
N THR A 118 18.63 20.91 8.84
CA THR A 118 18.24 20.52 10.20
C THR A 118 17.56 21.61 11.05
N LYS A 119 17.42 22.86 10.60
CA LYS A 119 16.66 23.88 11.37
C LYS A 119 15.68 24.77 10.60
N LYS A 120 15.83 24.98 9.28
CA LYS A 120 15.05 26.01 8.56
C LYS A 120 13.74 25.52 7.91
N VAL A 121 13.58 24.22 7.62
CA VAL A 121 12.41 23.69 6.89
C VAL A 121 11.26 23.28 7.82
N ALA A 122 11.53 22.93 9.08
CA ALA A 122 10.48 22.62 10.05
C ALA A 122 9.66 23.87 10.47
N GLY A 123 10.25 25.08 10.39
CA GLY A 123 9.58 26.33 10.74
C GLY A 123 8.89 27.05 9.57
N SER A 124 9.28 26.81 8.31
CA SER A 124 8.77 27.59 7.18
C SER A 124 7.51 27.02 6.52
N ILE A 125 6.96 25.90 7.02
CA ILE A 125 5.73 25.29 6.47
C ILE A 125 4.48 25.76 7.24
N VAL A 126 4.62 26.36 8.43
CA VAL A 126 3.46 26.81 9.23
C VAL A 126 2.98 28.23 8.87
N GLU A 127 3.72 29.00 8.07
CA GLU A 127 3.42 30.43 7.82
C GLU A 127 2.90 30.75 6.40
N LYS A 128 2.54 29.73 5.60
CA LYS A 128 1.89 29.95 4.29
C LYS A 128 0.73 28.98 3.99
N CYS A 129 -0.01 28.59 5.02
CA CYS A 129 -1.42 28.22 4.89
C CYS A 129 -2.26 29.21 5.67
#